data_AF-A0A0B6ZSZ2-F1
#
_entry.id   AF-A0A0B6ZSZ2-F1
#
_cell.length_a   1.000
_cell.length_b   1.000
_cell.length_c   1.000
_cell.angle_alpha   90.00
_cell.angle_beta   90.00
_cell.angle_gamma   90.00
#
_symmetry.space_group_name_H-M   'P 1'
#
loop_
_entity.id
_entity.type
_entity.pdbx_description
1 polymer ?
#
loop_
_entity_poly.entity_id
_entity_poly.type
_entity_poly.pdbx_seq_one_letter_code
_entity_poly.pdbx_strand_id
1 'polypeptide(L)'
;MHYLGKSQEIKVYKNNSITNIITDQDNYDYDDPLIHTFSDPIRINPGDEIRTTCVYKRTRTPNPVCWGEATSEEMCFGFITYYPLQSLSHPWCTSMKSFQSCDRHLPGLKKEAVDGCKWWEFRNASHAEMKQIWRRVYENCY
;
A
#
# COMPACT_ATOMS: atom_id res chain seq x y z
N MET A 1 6.55 4.09 8.68
CA MET A 1 6.77 5.50 8.29
C MET A 1 8.22 5.84 8.56
N HIS A 2 8.78 6.89 7.96
CA HIS A 2 10.07 7.44 8.37
C HIS A 2 9.90 8.47 9.50
N TYR A 3 10.87 9.36 9.67
CA TYR A 3 11.00 10.27 10.81
C TYR A 3 9.90 11.34 10.93
N LEU A 4 9.17 11.64 9.84
CA LEU A 4 8.02 12.55 9.92
C LEU A 4 6.78 11.85 10.43
N GLY A 5 6.76 10.52 10.53
CA GLY A 5 5.68 9.78 11.18
C GLY A 5 5.32 10.33 12.55
N LYS A 6 4.03 10.53 12.80
CA LYS A 6 3.49 10.99 14.08
C LYS A 6 2.59 9.93 14.71
N SER A 7 1.64 9.40 13.95
CA SER A 7 0.73 8.36 14.40
C SER A 7 0.34 7.44 13.26
N GLN A 8 -0.02 6.20 13.60
CA GLN A 8 -0.50 5.21 12.64
C GLN A 8 -1.68 4.45 13.21
N GLU A 9 -2.67 4.23 12.36
CA GLU A 9 -3.79 3.33 12.63
C GLU A 9 -3.91 2.29 11.52
N ILE A 10 -4.15 1.03 11.89
CA ILE A 10 -4.51 -0.03 10.96
C ILE A 10 -5.81 -0.65 11.45
N LYS A 11 -6.86 -0.55 10.64
CA LYS A 11 -8.22 -0.99 11.00
C LYS A 11 -8.81 -1.88 9.91
N VAL A 12 -9.62 -2.85 10.32
CA VAL A 12 -10.37 -3.72 9.43
C VAL A 12 -11.79 -3.19 9.29
N TYR A 13 -12.26 -3.09 8.06
CA TYR A 13 -13.59 -2.62 7.70
C TYR A 13 -14.37 -3.71 7.00
N LYS A 14 -15.66 -3.82 7.34
CA LYS A 14 -16.65 -4.62 6.63
C LYS A 14 -17.81 -3.72 6.25
N ASN A 15 -18.09 -3.57 4.95
CA ASN A 15 -19.11 -2.66 4.44
C ASN A 15 -18.99 -1.24 5.04
N ASN A 16 -17.76 -0.71 5.05
CA ASN A 16 -17.41 0.61 5.58
C ASN A 16 -17.60 0.80 7.11
N SER A 17 -17.92 -0.26 7.86
CA SER A 17 -17.96 -0.25 9.32
C SER A 17 -16.70 -0.89 9.89
N ILE A 18 -16.10 -0.28 10.93
CA ILE A 18 -14.93 -0.83 11.60
C ILE A 18 -15.34 -2.10 12.37
N THR A 19 -14.64 -3.20 12.14
CA THR A 19 -14.85 -4.46 12.86
C THR A 19 -13.75 -4.77 13.84
N ASN A 20 -12.50 -4.39 13.53
CA ASN A 20 -11.33 -4.64 14.36
C ASN A 20 -10.30 -3.52 14.22
N ILE A 21 -9.50 -3.34 15.26
CA ILE A 21 -8.35 -2.45 15.31
C ILE A 21 -7.10 -3.32 15.41
N ILE A 22 -6.20 -3.25 14.42
CA ILE A 22 -4.92 -3.96 14.43
C ILE A 22 -3.86 -3.09 15.12
N THR A 23 -3.78 -1.82 14.78
CA THR A 23 -2.91 -0.86 15.47
C THR A 23 -3.63 0.47 15.65
N ASP A 24 -3.34 1.13 16.77
CA ASP A 24 -3.82 2.47 17.09
C ASP A 24 -2.73 3.18 17.91
N GLN A 25 -1.72 3.68 17.20
CA GLN A 25 -0.50 4.22 17.79
C GLN A 25 -0.48 5.74 17.59
N ASP A 26 -0.80 6.48 18.65
CA ASP A 26 -0.79 7.95 18.66
C ASP A 26 0.61 8.57 18.65
N ASN A 27 1.59 7.86 19.23
CA ASN A 27 2.98 8.31 19.34
C ASN A 27 3.88 7.32 18.60
N TYR A 28 3.92 7.47 17.28
CA TYR A 28 4.83 6.71 16.43
C TYR A 28 6.27 7.18 16.59
N ASP A 29 7.17 6.23 16.78
CA ASP A 29 8.62 6.41 16.71
C ASP A 29 9.19 5.49 15.64
N TYR A 30 10.05 6.04 14.78
CA TYR A 30 10.70 5.27 13.72
C TYR A 30 11.78 4.34 14.27
N ASP A 31 12.46 4.75 15.34
CA ASP A 31 13.57 4.02 15.92
C ASP A 31 13.10 2.94 16.92
N ASP A 32 11.81 2.95 17.29
CA ASP A 32 11.17 1.97 18.19
C ASP A 32 9.82 1.48 17.62
N PRO A 33 9.84 0.63 16.57
CA PRO A 33 8.62 0.12 15.97
C PRO A 33 7.91 -0.86 16.92
N LEU A 34 6.64 -0.59 17.22
CA LEU A 34 5.83 -1.46 18.07
C LEU A 34 5.32 -2.68 17.30
N ILE A 35 5.50 -3.86 17.89
CA ILE A 35 4.96 -5.12 17.37
C ILE A 35 3.72 -5.49 18.20
N HIS A 36 2.57 -5.52 17.56
CA HIS A 36 1.33 -5.99 18.18
C HIS A 36 1.15 -7.50 17.96
N THR A 37 1.04 -8.25 19.06
CA THR A 37 0.77 -9.69 19.03
C THR A 37 -0.61 -9.96 19.62
N PHE A 38 -1.40 -10.80 18.94
CA PHE A 38 -2.76 -11.13 19.35
C PHE A 38 -2.82 -12.59 19.78
N SER A 39 -3.33 -12.86 20.98
CA SER A 39 -3.62 -14.22 21.45
C SER A 39 -4.72 -14.86 20.62
N ASP A 40 -5.78 -14.09 20.35
CA ASP A 40 -6.85 -14.45 19.44
C ASP A 40 -6.64 -13.74 18.10
N PRO A 41 -6.45 -14.48 17.00
CA PRO A 41 -6.19 -13.88 15.70
C PRO A 41 -7.36 -13.03 15.20
N ILE A 42 -7.05 -11.88 14.63
CA ILE A 42 -8.03 -11.07 13.92
C ILE A 42 -8.38 -11.76 12.60
N ARG A 43 -9.61 -12.25 12.50
CA ARG A 43 -10.11 -12.91 11.28
C ARG A 43 -10.46 -11.87 10.21
N ILE A 44 -9.82 -11.98 9.06
CA ILE A 44 -10.08 -11.17 7.87
C ILE A 44 -10.66 -12.08 6.78
N ASN A 45 -11.81 -11.74 6.22
CA ASN A 45 -12.48 -12.53 5.19
C ASN A 45 -12.40 -11.83 3.82
N PRO A 46 -12.56 -12.57 2.71
CA PRO A 46 -12.66 -11.96 1.39
C PRO A 46 -13.76 -10.88 1.35
N GLY A 47 -13.42 -9.69 0.87
CA GLY A 47 -14.30 -8.52 0.82
C GLY A 47 -14.16 -7.58 2.02
N ASP A 48 -13.49 -7.99 3.10
CA ASP A 48 -13.07 -7.07 4.16
C ASP A 48 -11.93 -6.17 3.65
N GLU A 49 -11.82 -4.96 4.19
CA GLU A 49 -10.84 -3.96 3.79
C GLU A 49 -9.90 -3.64 4.97
N ILE A 50 -8.59 -3.71 4.74
CA ILE A 50 -7.58 -3.25 5.69
C ILE A 50 -7.18 -1.83 5.31
N ARG A 51 -7.46 -0.85 6.18
CA ARG A 51 -7.07 0.54 5.96
C ARG A 51 -5.93 0.91 6.90
N THR A 52 -4.83 1.37 6.31
CA THR A 52 -3.71 1.97 7.05
C THR A 52 -3.80 3.48 6.90
N THR A 53 -3.89 4.20 8.01
CA THR A 53 -3.88 5.66 8.07
C THR A 53 -2.61 6.11 8.77
N CYS A 54 -1.88 7.01 8.13
CA CYS A 54 -0.63 7.57 8.65
C CYS A 54 -0.77 9.08 8.78
N VAL A 55 -0.37 9.62 9.94
CA VAL A 55 -0.31 11.06 10.18
C VAL A 55 1.16 11.47 10.26
N TYR A 56 1.50 12.55 9.56
CA TYR A 56 2.86 13.07 9.49
C TYR A 56 2.98 14.45 10.15
N LYS A 57 4.16 14.72 10.69
CA LYS A 57 4.59 16.04 11.14
C LYS A 57 4.80 16.94 9.92
N ARG A 58 4.55 18.23 10.08
CA ARG A 58 4.90 19.22 9.05
C ARG A 58 6.42 19.33 8.94
N THR A 59 6.93 19.42 7.73
CA THR A 59 8.33 19.75 7.50
C THR A 59 8.56 21.25 7.68
N ARG A 60 9.79 21.64 8.00
CA ARG A 60 10.23 23.05 8.00
C ARG A 60 10.77 23.47 6.63
N THR A 61 10.93 22.53 5.71
CA THR A 61 11.41 22.77 4.35
C THR A 61 10.26 23.21 3.46
N PRO A 62 10.49 24.10 2.49
CA PRO A 62 9.46 24.49 1.53
C PRO A 62 9.13 23.36 0.53
N ASN A 63 10.05 22.41 0.35
CA ASN A 63 9.85 21.31 -0.58
C ASN A 63 8.93 20.24 0.03
N PRO A 64 7.97 19.71 -0.74
CA PRO A 64 7.15 18.59 -0.32
C PRO A 64 8.01 17.33 -0.14
N VAL A 65 7.65 16.52 0.85
CA VAL A 65 8.22 15.18 1.02
C VAL A 65 7.31 14.19 0.31
N CYS A 66 7.89 13.48 -0.65
CA CYS A 66 7.18 12.50 -1.47
C CYS A 66 7.32 11.09 -0.87
N TRP A 67 6.56 10.16 -1.43
CA TRP A 67 6.76 8.75 -1.14
C TRP A 67 8.12 8.28 -1.67
N GLY A 68 8.81 7.45 -0.89
CA GLY A 68 10.01 6.73 -1.35
C GLY A 68 10.74 5.99 -0.22
N GLU A 69 11.80 5.29 -0.59
CA GLU A 69 12.57 4.40 0.29
C GLU A 69 13.69 5.14 1.03
N ALA A 70 14.07 6.35 0.59
CA ALA A 70 15.11 7.12 1.27
C ALA A 70 14.60 7.71 2.58
N THR A 71 15.50 7.90 3.55
CA THR A 71 15.18 8.52 4.85
C THR A 71 14.72 9.98 4.76
N SER A 72 15.03 10.65 3.65
CA SER A 72 14.53 11.99 3.31
C SER A 72 13.12 11.99 2.70
N GLU A 73 12.59 10.82 2.38
CA GLU A 73 11.26 10.58 1.81
C GLU A 73 10.35 9.97 2.89
N GLU A 74 9.10 9.67 2.57
CA GLU A 74 8.16 9.04 3.51
C GLU A 74 7.47 7.79 2.97
N MET A 75 6.97 6.96 3.90
CA MET A 75 6.23 5.73 3.57
C MET A 75 5.08 5.48 4.54
N CYS A 76 3.99 4.88 4.07
CA CYS A 76 2.86 4.46 4.92
C CYS A 76 2.64 2.96 4.79
N PHE A 77 3.28 2.18 5.67
CA PHE A 77 3.17 0.72 5.67
C PHE A 77 2.78 0.18 7.03
N GLY A 78 2.00 -0.89 7.00
CA GLY A 78 1.79 -1.82 8.10
C GLY A 78 2.30 -3.19 7.69
N PHE A 79 3.10 -3.83 8.55
CA PHE A 79 3.60 -5.18 8.33
C PHE A 79 2.72 -6.16 9.10
N ILE A 80 2.05 -7.06 8.39
CA ILE A 80 1.08 -8.00 8.97
C ILE A 80 1.58 -9.41 8.73
N THR A 81 1.78 -10.16 9.82
CA THR A 81 1.94 -11.62 9.77
C THR A 81 0.57 -12.26 9.91
N TYR A 82 0.27 -13.24 9.05
CA TYR A 82 -1.03 -13.90 9.02
C TYR A 82 -0.89 -15.40 8.81
N TYR A 83 -1.96 -16.12 9.09
CA TYR A 83 -2.11 -17.55 8.80
C TYR A 83 -3.60 -17.87 8.54
N PRO A 84 -3.92 -19.01 7.88
CA PRO A 84 -2.99 -19.94 7.23
C PRO A 84 -2.36 -19.31 5.98
N LEU A 85 -1.28 -19.92 5.48
CA LEU A 85 -0.65 -19.51 4.23
C LEU A 85 -1.71 -19.43 3.13
N GLN A 86 -1.80 -18.26 2.49
CA GLN A 86 -2.72 -18.01 1.38
C GLN A 86 -1.95 -18.05 0.06
N SER A 87 -2.62 -18.47 -1.01
CA SER A 87 -2.08 -18.42 -2.38
C SER A 87 -2.19 -17.00 -2.96
N LEU A 88 -1.56 -16.03 -2.30
CA LEU A 88 -1.51 -14.66 -2.81
C LEU A 88 -0.51 -14.58 -3.97
N SER A 89 -0.92 -13.95 -5.07
CA SER A 89 -0.02 -13.72 -6.22
C SER A 89 1.21 -12.87 -5.87
N HIS A 90 1.07 -12.01 -4.85
CA HIS A 90 2.08 -11.06 -4.41
C HIS A 90 2.02 -10.93 -2.88
N PRO A 91 3.15 -10.69 -2.20
CA PRO A 91 3.22 -10.61 -0.74
C PRO A 91 2.75 -9.26 -0.17
N TRP A 92 2.36 -8.30 -1.02
CA TRP A 92 1.96 -6.94 -0.61
C TRP A 92 0.51 -6.61 -0.94
N CYS A 93 -0.17 -5.96 0.00
CA CYS A 93 -1.51 -5.40 -0.14
C CYS A 93 -1.45 -3.88 0.07
N THR A 94 -1.03 -3.16 -0.97
CA THR A 94 -0.82 -1.71 -0.94
C THR A 94 -1.67 -0.99 -1.98
N SER A 95 -1.77 0.33 -1.86
CA SER A 95 -2.36 1.20 -2.88
C SER A 95 -1.49 2.43 -3.08
N MET A 96 -1.65 3.07 -4.23
CA MET A 96 -1.03 4.35 -4.55
C MET A 96 -2.11 5.27 -5.10
N LYS A 97 -2.44 6.32 -4.35
CA LYS A 97 -3.61 7.16 -4.62
C LYS A 97 -4.88 6.30 -4.71
N SER A 98 -5.66 6.41 -5.78
CA SER A 98 -6.85 5.60 -6.03
C SER A 98 -6.56 4.19 -6.54
N PHE A 99 -5.32 3.87 -6.89
CA PHE A 99 -4.98 2.59 -7.52
C PHE A 99 -4.60 1.54 -6.50
N GLN A 100 -5.35 0.44 -6.42
CA GLN A 100 -4.97 -0.73 -5.63
C GLN A 100 -3.90 -1.55 -6.34
N SER A 101 -2.95 -2.10 -5.58
CA SER A 101 -1.90 -2.97 -6.11
C SER A 101 -2.48 -4.20 -6.81
N CYS A 102 -3.61 -4.73 -6.32
CA CYS A 102 -4.31 -5.87 -6.95
C CYS A 102 -4.76 -5.56 -8.39
N ASP A 103 -5.39 -4.42 -8.63
CA ASP A 103 -5.86 -4.02 -9.97
C ASP A 103 -4.69 -3.85 -10.96
N ARG A 104 -3.52 -3.47 -10.43
CA ARG A 104 -2.27 -3.46 -11.19
C ARG A 104 -1.79 -4.91 -11.38
N HIS A 105 -1.46 -5.63 -10.34
CA HIS A 105 -0.59 -6.80 -10.43
C HIS A 105 -1.29 -8.13 -10.72
N LEU A 106 -2.62 -8.18 -10.74
CA LEU A 106 -3.36 -9.42 -11.00
C LEU A 106 -3.89 -9.45 -12.44
N PRO A 107 -3.16 -10.08 -13.40
CA PRO A 107 -3.53 -10.10 -14.82
C PRO A 107 -4.86 -10.82 -15.15
N GLY A 108 -5.57 -11.36 -14.15
CA GLY A 108 -6.78 -12.13 -14.33
C GLY A 108 -7.97 -11.75 -13.46
N LEU A 109 -7.85 -10.78 -12.54
CA LEU A 109 -8.90 -10.61 -11.53
C LEU A 109 -10.18 -9.99 -12.10
N LYS A 110 -10.08 -9.18 -13.17
CA LYS A 110 -11.26 -8.62 -13.84
C LYS A 110 -11.18 -8.52 -15.37
N LYS A 111 -10.00 -8.55 -16.01
CA LYS A 111 -9.81 -8.16 -17.44
C LYS A 111 -10.52 -6.84 -17.81
N GLU A 112 -10.75 -5.99 -16.81
CA GLU A 112 -11.41 -4.70 -16.95
C GLU A 112 -10.37 -3.60 -16.89
N ALA A 113 -10.52 -2.59 -17.73
CA ALA A 113 -9.64 -1.44 -17.71
C ALA A 113 -9.78 -0.69 -16.38
N VAL A 114 -8.66 -0.38 -15.74
CA VAL A 114 -8.61 0.39 -14.49
C VAL A 114 -8.57 1.86 -14.87
N ASP A 115 -9.62 2.62 -14.56
CA ASP A 115 -9.80 4.02 -15.00
C ASP A 115 -9.58 4.19 -16.52
N GLY A 116 -10.07 3.23 -17.32
CA GLY A 116 -9.89 3.23 -18.78
C GLY A 116 -8.52 2.79 -19.28
N CYS A 117 -7.57 2.49 -18.38
CA CYS A 117 -6.25 1.96 -18.73
C CYS A 117 -6.23 0.42 -18.70
N LYS A 118 -5.89 -0.21 -19.82
CA LYS A 118 -5.64 -1.65 -19.90
C LYS A 118 -4.24 -1.97 -19.40
N TRP A 119 -4.09 -2.06 -18.08
CA TRP A 119 -2.81 -2.23 -17.42
C TRP A 119 -2.01 -3.47 -17.86
N TRP A 120 -2.68 -4.55 -18.27
CA TRP A 120 -2.02 -5.75 -18.78
C TRP A 120 -1.41 -5.56 -20.18
N GLU A 121 -2.04 -4.76 -21.04
CA GLU A 121 -1.49 -4.42 -22.36
C GLU A 121 -0.27 -3.50 -22.19
N PHE A 122 -0.37 -2.48 -21.33
CA PHE A 122 0.74 -1.57 -21.05
C PHE A 122 1.99 -2.28 -20.50
N ARG A 123 1.81 -3.30 -19.67
CA ARG A 123 2.92 -4.08 -19.12
C ARG A 123 3.45 -5.19 -20.04
N ASN A 124 2.83 -5.38 -21.20
CA ASN A 124 3.28 -6.39 -22.14
C ASN A 124 4.58 -5.94 -22.83
N ALA A 125 5.72 -6.29 -22.22
CA ALA A 125 7.05 -5.97 -22.72
C ALA A 125 7.38 -6.64 -24.08
N SER A 126 6.59 -7.63 -24.51
CA SER A 126 6.72 -8.24 -25.84
C SER A 126 6.14 -7.35 -26.96
N HIS A 127 5.32 -6.35 -26.63
CA HIS A 127 4.82 -5.38 -27.61
C HIS A 127 5.79 -4.20 -27.74
N ALA A 128 6.38 -4.02 -28.93
CA ALA A 128 7.45 -3.05 -29.15
C ALA A 128 7.08 -1.61 -28.79
N GLU A 129 5.83 -1.19 -29.09
CA GLU A 129 5.31 0.13 -28.73
C GLU A 129 5.16 0.29 -27.21
N MET A 130 4.60 -0.70 -26.52
CA MET A 130 4.40 -0.65 -25.07
C MET A 130 5.73 -0.62 -24.34
N LYS A 131 6.75 -1.32 -24.84
CA LYS A 131 8.11 -1.25 -24.32
C LYS A 131 8.68 0.18 -24.35
N GLN A 132 8.45 0.94 -25.43
CA GLN A 132 8.90 2.33 -25.52
C GLN A 132 8.11 3.25 -24.59
N ILE A 133 6.78 3.10 -24.54
CA ILE A 133 5.93 3.91 -23.66
C ILE A 133 6.29 3.64 -22.19
N TRP A 134 6.40 2.36 -21.79
CA TRP A 134 6.76 1.97 -20.43
C TRP A 134 8.09 2.59 -20.00
N ARG A 135 9.11 2.53 -20.87
CA ARG A 135 10.42 3.14 -20.60
C ARG A 135 10.32 4.64 -20.38
N ARG A 136 9.59 5.35 -21.24
CA ARG A 136 9.40 6.81 -21.10
C ARG A 136 8.67 7.17 -19.81
N VAL A 137 7.62 6.41 -19.44
CA VAL A 137 6.91 6.63 -18.18
C VAL A 137 7.85 6.42 -17.00
N TYR A 138 8.64 5.35 -17.01
CA TYR A 138 9.58 5.08 -15.93
C TYR A 138 10.62 6.20 -15.80
N GLU A 139 11.26 6.62 -16.90
CA GLU A 139 12.30 7.68 -16.90
C GLU A 139 11.79 9.07 -16.48
N ASN A 140 10.49 9.35 -16.60
CA ASN A 140 9.93 10.68 -16.30
C ASN A 140 9.11 10.73 -15.01
N CYS A 141 8.72 9.58 -14.45
CA CYS A 141 7.85 9.51 -13.28
C CYS A 141 8.49 8.84 -12.07
N TYR A 142 9.62 8.14 -12.25
CA TYR A 142 10.43 7.49 -11.23
C TYR A 142 11.90 7.85 -11.43
#